data_AF-A0A2P6NLK2-F1
#
_entry.id   AF-A0A2P6NLK2-F1
#
_cell.length_a   1.000
_cell.length_b   1.000
_cell.length_c   1.000
_cell.angle_alpha   90.00
_cell.angle_beta   90.00
_cell.angle_gamma   90.00
#
_symmetry.space_group_name_H-M   'P 1'
#
loop_
_entity.id
_entity.type
_entity.pdbx_description
1 polymer ?
#
loop_
_entity_poly.entity_id
_entity_poly.type
_entity_poly.pdbx_seq_one_letter_code
_entity_poly.pdbx_strand_id
1 'polypeptide(L)'
;MEEISLDSPAAGKRKEATDEEIKGELSELKLSYKKLTIDNDRAMKDVPPPASEPIESSKLFIEKGKTENGDEDFEINLPNLKAHLVAEGKLKKDDMNRLLTKATEILALEPNVIHLRDHPAVTVCGDTHGQFYDLLKLFEVGGDPASTCYLFLGDYVDRGYFSMEVVIYLYAHKINFPNTFFLLRGNHECRHLTQYFTFEAECLHKYDADVYDLIMDSFDALPLSAVLNKQFLCVHGGLSPEIQVVDDIDKIDRFREPPDSGPMCDLLWSDPAEVYSASSSTTFAFNDVRGCSYYVGYKATCDFLNRNNLLSVIRAHEVQDQGYRMHLKNERTGFPSIITIFSAPNYLDAYNNKGAVLRYENNVMNIRQFNSSPHPYWLPNFMDVFNWSIPFVAEKVAEILLAFLNLVDDTKEEEAQEILSEKEKRRQVLRQKILAASRMARMYRVLCEERETLMQIRSFTPENRIPQGLLSKGVGAIKEALGDFDKSREMDKVNEKRPSSPMPVHRTGSNERIMRIHAEKKQQMLRTSSGSNLSVSPDV
;
A
#
# COMPACT_ATOMS: atom_id res chain seq x y z
N MET A 1 -57.72 -77.16 -7.19
CA MET A 1 -58.32 -76.40 -6.09
C MET A 1 -57.30 -76.48 -4.96
N GLU A 2 -56.60 -75.42 -4.56
CA GLU A 2 -56.89 -73.99 -4.60
C GLU A 2 -55.61 -73.17 -4.86
N GLU A 3 -55.82 -71.99 -5.42
CA GLU A 3 -54.85 -70.93 -5.68
C GLU A 3 -54.26 -70.36 -4.39
N ILE A 4 -52.97 -70.03 -4.40
CA ILE A 4 -52.33 -69.23 -3.36
C ILE A 4 -52.23 -67.79 -3.86
N SER A 5 -53.03 -66.92 -3.24
CA SER A 5 -53.14 -65.48 -3.43
C SER A 5 -51.82 -64.74 -3.16
N LEU A 6 -51.47 -63.81 -4.06
CA LEU A 6 -50.44 -62.78 -3.88
C LEU A 6 -51.11 -61.54 -3.25
N ASP A 7 -50.94 -61.35 -1.94
CA ASP A 7 -51.38 -60.13 -1.25
C ASP A 7 -50.33 -59.01 -1.33
N SER A 8 -50.81 -57.85 -1.80
CA SER A 8 -50.14 -56.55 -1.87
C SER A 8 -49.82 -55.99 -0.48
N PRO A 9 -48.68 -55.32 -0.25
CA PRO A 9 -48.43 -54.63 1.01
C PRO A 9 -49.36 -53.40 1.12
N ALA A 10 -50.20 -53.42 2.15
CA ALA A 10 -51.17 -52.40 2.48
C ALA A 10 -50.54 -50.99 2.53
N ALA A 11 -51.22 -50.05 1.88
CA ALA A 11 -50.97 -48.62 1.98
C ALA A 11 -51.11 -48.17 3.44
N GLY A 12 -49.97 -48.01 4.12
CA GLY A 12 -49.91 -47.34 5.42
C GLY A 12 -50.32 -45.88 5.26
N LYS A 13 -51.42 -45.48 5.91
CA LYS A 13 -51.82 -44.08 6.06
C LYS A 13 -50.63 -43.28 6.60
N ARG A 14 -50.00 -42.43 5.77
CA ARG A 14 -49.12 -41.37 6.26
C ARG A 14 -49.98 -40.45 7.11
N LYS A 15 -49.73 -40.41 8.43
CA LYS A 15 -50.22 -39.32 9.27
C LYS A 15 -49.58 -38.04 8.75
N GLU A 16 -50.38 -37.09 8.28
CA GLU A 16 -49.93 -35.71 8.11
C GLU A 16 -49.58 -35.17 9.50
N ALA A 17 -48.34 -34.74 9.68
CA ALA A 17 -47.88 -34.10 10.90
C ALA A 17 -48.71 -32.84 11.13
N THR A 18 -49.21 -32.67 12.35
CA THR A 18 -49.99 -31.49 12.72
C THR A 18 -49.10 -30.26 12.81
N ASP A 19 -49.64 -29.06 12.56
CA ASP A 19 -48.90 -27.79 12.63
C ASP A 19 -48.21 -27.55 13.99
N GLU A 20 -48.69 -28.19 15.06
CA GLU A 20 -48.06 -28.17 16.38
C GLU A 20 -46.86 -29.12 16.49
N GLU A 21 -46.89 -30.30 15.86
CA GLU A 21 -45.75 -31.23 15.80
C GLU A 21 -44.61 -30.64 14.95
N ILE A 22 -44.93 -29.99 13.83
CA ILE A 22 -43.94 -29.30 12.97
C ILE A 22 -43.35 -28.09 13.71
N LYS A 23 -44.15 -27.34 14.49
CA LYS A 23 -43.64 -26.25 15.34
C LYS A 23 -42.79 -26.75 16.49
N GLY A 24 -43.13 -27.90 17.07
CA GLY A 24 -42.34 -28.59 18.10
C GLY A 24 -40.97 -29.00 17.57
N GLU A 25 -40.92 -29.70 16.43
CA GLU A 25 -39.66 -30.10 15.78
C GLU A 25 -38.84 -28.89 15.31
N LEU A 26 -39.48 -27.84 14.77
CA LEU A 26 -38.80 -26.58 14.44
C LEU A 26 -38.28 -25.86 15.68
N SER A 27 -38.96 -25.97 16.83
CA SER A 27 -38.49 -25.39 18.10
C SER A 27 -37.33 -26.19 18.69
N GLU A 28 -37.32 -27.52 18.57
CA GLU A 28 -36.19 -28.39 18.95
C GLU A 28 -35.00 -28.26 18.00
N LEU A 29 -35.22 -28.10 16.69
CA LEU A 29 -34.17 -27.72 15.73
C LEU A 29 -33.61 -26.32 16.04
N LYS A 30 -34.46 -25.36 16.42
CA LYS A 30 -34.02 -24.02 16.85
C LYS A 30 -33.31 -24.04 18.21
N LEU A 31 -33.56 -25.03 19.08
CA LEU A 31 -32.87 -25.20 20.36
C LEU A 31 -31.58 -26.05 20.27
N SER A 32 -31.41 -26.85 19.21
CA SER A 32 -30.18 -27.61 18.95
C SER A 32 -29.12 -26.84 18.15
N TYR A 33 -29.47 -25.66 17.61
CA TYR A 33 -28.52 -24.55 17.37
C TYR A 33 -28.04 -23.91 18.69
N LYS A 34 -27.84 -24.78 19.68
CA LYS A 34 -27.20 -24.55 20.94
C LYS A 34 -25.78 -24.10 20.63
N LYS A 35 -25.56 -22.78 20.51
CA LYS A 35 -24.25 -22.12 20.58
C LYS A 35 -23.13 -23.08 20.17
N LEU A 36 -23.10 -23.48 18.90
CA LEU A 36 -21.81 -23.69 18.27
C LEU A 36 -21.21 -22.30 18.32
N THR A 37 -20.52 -22.03 19.43
CA THR A 37 -19.68 -20.86 19.57
C THR A 37 -18.88 -20.83 18.29
N ILE A 38 -19.08 -19.79 17.49
CA ILE A 38 -18.26 -19.46 16.31
C ILE A 38 -16.77 -19.58 16.68
N ASP A 39 -16.42 -19.45 17.96
CA ASP A 39 -15.08 -19.67 18.52
C ASP A 39 -14.51 -21.10 18.35
N ASN A 40 -15.32 -22.14 18.12
CA ASN A 40 -14.86 -23.55 18.05
C ASN A 40 -14.96 -24.21 16.67
N ASP A 41 -15.50 -23.53 15.65
CA ASP A 41 -15.57 -24.06 14.27
C ASP A 41 -14.33 -23.71 13.43
N ARG A 42 -13.44 -22.86 13.96
CA ARG A 42 -12.24 -22.40 13.27
C ARG A 42 -11.29 -23.56 12.99
N ALA A 43 -11.12 -23.88 11.70
CA ALA A 43 -10.29 -24.98 11.25
C ALA A 43 -8.80 -24.76 11.62
N MET A 44 -8.28 -23.56 11.37
CA MET A 44 -6.89 -23.19 11.67
C MET A 44 -6.80 -22.45 13.01
N LYS A 45 -6.77 -23.22 14.11
CA LYS A 45 -6.78 -22.66 15.47
C LYS A 45 -5.49 -21.92 15.83
N ASP A 46 -4.36 -22.33 15.25
CA ASP A 46 -3.03 -21.77 15.57
C ASP A 46 -2.77 -20.40 14.93
N VAL A 47 -3.54 -20.02 13.90
CA VAL A 47 -3.43 -18.69 13.27
C VAL A 47 -4.07 -17.67 14.21
N PRO A 48 -3.43 -16.59 14.66
CA PRO A 48 -4.11 -15.61 15.51
C PRO A 48 -5.30 -14.96 14.77
N PRO A 49 -6.47 -14.76 15.40
CA PRO A 49 -7.53 -13.94 14.81
C PRO A 49 -7.14 -12.45 14.89
N PRO A 50 -7.63 -11.61 13.96
CA PRO A 50 -7.44 -10.17 14.05
C PRO A 50 -8.20 -9.58 15.25
N ALA A 51 -7.78 -8.41 15.73
CA ALA A 51 -8.48 -7.70 16.79
C ALA A 51 -9.88 -7.27 16.30
N SER A 52 -10.93 -7.81 16.94
CA SER A 52 -12.31 -7.62 16.50
C SER A 52 -12.86 -6.22 16.77
N GLU A 53 -12.39 -5.57 17.83
CA GLU A 53 -12.86 -4.26 18.27
C GLU A 53 -11.77 -3.20 18.10
N PRO A 54 -12.14 -1.95 17.78
CA PRO A 54 -11.18 -0.86 17.77
C PRO A 54 -10.53 -0.63 19.13
N ILE A 55 -9.27 -0.16 19.13
CA ILE A 55 -8.58 0.20 20.38
C ILE A 55 -9.36 1.29 21.13
N GLU A 56 -9.43 1.18 22.45
CA GLU A 56 -10.04 2.22 23.28
C GLU A 56 -9.19 3.50 23.26
N SER A 57 -9.84 4.64 23.08
CA SER A 57 -9.20 5.96 22.99
C SER A 57 -8.30 6.26 24.20
N SER A 58 -8.70 5.85 25.42
CA SER A 58 -7.91 6.00 26.65
C SER A 58 -6.64 5.15 26.70
N LYS A 59 -6.56 4.08 25.90
CA LYS A 59 -5.36 3.25 25.73
C LYS A 59 -4.46 3.75 24.61
N LEU A 60 -5.03 4.52 23.67
CA LEU A 60 -4.31 5.07 22.52
C LEU A 60 -3.66 6.43 22.84
N PHE A 61 -4.39 7.34 23.50
CA PHE A 61 -3.92 8.69 23.78
C PHE A 61 -3.47 8.85 25.23
N ILE A 62 -2.32 9.49 25.42
CA ILE A 62 -1.80 9.95 26.70
C ILE A 62 -1.98 11.47 26.74
N GLU A 63 -3.05 11.91 27.41
CA GLU A 63 -3.39 13.33 27.50
C GLU A 63 -2.35 14.11 28.32
N LYS A 64 -1.82 15.20 27.76
CA LYS A 64 -0.88 16.12 28.44
C LYS A 64 -1.54 17.43 28.86
N GLY A 65 -2.82 17.60 28.56
CA GLY A 65 -3.59 18.80 28.87
C GLY A 65 -3.69 19.70 27.64
N LYS A 66 -3.47 21.01 27.83
CA LYS A 66 -3.50 21.99 26.74
C LYS A 66 -2.14 22.65 26.60
N THR A 67 -1.73 22.87 25.36
CA THR A 67 -0.57 23.71 25.04
C THR A 67 -0.79 25.16 25.53
N GLU A 68 0.27 25.96 25.56
CA GLU A 68 0.19 27.42 25.85
C GLU A 68 -0.79 28.16 24.92
N ASN A 69 -1.03 27.57 23.75
CA ASN A 69 -1.92 28.06 22.71
C ASN A 69 -3.40 27.66 22.92
N GLY A 70 -3.69 26.83 23.93
CA GLY A 70 -5.04 26.33 24.22
C GLY A 70 -5.46 25.11 23.40
N ASP A 71 -4.61 24.63 22.49
CA ASP A 71 -4.80 23.39 21.73
C ASP A 71 -4.60 22.17 22.62
N GLU A 72 -5.33 21.09 22.34
CA GLU A 72 -5.09 19.80 23.00
C GLU A 72 -3.68 19.30 22.74
N ASP A 73 -3.01 18.91 23.83
CA ASP A 73 -1.70 18.28 23.79
C ASP A 73 -1.82 16.83 24.26
N PHE A 74 -1.31 15.92 23.45
CA PHE A 74 -1.34 14.49 23.73
C PHE A 74 -0.16 13.80 23.07
N GLU A 75 0.23 12.67 23.63
CA GLU A 75 1.10 11.69 22.97
C GLU A 75 0.31 10.44 22.60
N ILE A 76 0.79 9.73 21.58
CA ILE A 76 0.28 8.41 21.24
C ILE A 76 1.02 7.35 22.07
N ASN A 77 0.29 6.42 22.67
CA ASN A 77 0.86 5.25 23.30
C ASN A 77 1.36 4.27 22.23
N LEU A 78 2.59 4.48 21.76
CA LEU A 78 3.21 3.69 20.69
C LEU A 78 3.23 2.18 20.96
N PRO A 79 3.53 1.67 22.18
CA PRO A 79 3.44 0.24 22.48
C PRO A 79 2.05 -0.34 22.27
N ASN A 80 1.00 0.32 22.77
CA ASN A 80 -0.38 -0.14 22.60
C ASN A 80 -0.81 -0.07 21.14
N LEU A 81 -0.47 1.03 20.44
CA LEU A 81 -0.76 1.17 19.02
C LEU A 81 -0.07 0.07 18.21
N LYS A 82 1.24 -0.15 18.42
CA LYS A 82 2.01 -1.21 17.74
C LYS A 82 1.35 -2.58 17.94
N ALA A 83 1.05 -2.95 19.18
CA ALA A 83 0.43 -4.23 19.49
C ALA A 83 -0.92 -4.42 18.79
N HIS A 84 -1.72 -3.35 18.72
CA HIS A 84 -3.02 -3.36 18.06
C HIS A 84 -2.93 -3.49 16.54
N LEU A 85 -2.05 -2.72 15.90
CA LEU A 85 -1.85 -2.77 14.44
C LEU A 85 -1.23 -4.11 13.99
N VAL A 86 -0.32 -4.70 14.78
CA VAL A 86 0.23 -6.05 14.53
C VAL A 86 -0.88 -7.13 14.58
N ALA A 87 -1.92 -6.91 15.37
CA ALA A 87 -3.10 -7.77 15.42
C ALA A 87 -4.16 -7.37 14.37
N GLU A 88 -3.80 -6.62 13.33
CA GLU A 88 -4.68 -6.13 12.27
C GLU A 88 -5.88 -5.29 12.80
N GLY A 89 -5.72 -4.71 13.98
CA GLY A 89 -6.74 -3.93 14.65
C GLY A 89 -6.90 -2.53 14.07
N LYS A 90 -8.14 -2.03 14.06
CA LYS A 90 -8.48 -0.68 13.58
C LYS A 90 -8.59 0.33 14.71
N LEU A 91 -8.50 1.62 14.39
CA LEU A 91 -8.80 2.72 15.30
C LEU A 91 -10.28 3.09 15.16
N LYS A 92 -10.84 3.79 16.15
CA LYS A 92 -12.14 4.43 15.97
C LYS A 92 -11.99 5.58 14.97
N LYS A 93 -13.04 5.88 14.18
CA LYS A 93 -13.00 6.96 13.19
C LYS A 93 -12.62 8.31 13.81
N ASP A 94 -13.19 8.65 14.97
CA ASP A 94 -12.88 9.92 15.65
C ASP A 94 -11.42 9.99 16.11
N ASP A 95 -10.87 8.87 16.60
CA ASP A 95 -9.47 8.76 17.02
C ASP A 95 -8.52 8.87 15.82
N MET A 96 -8.89 8.25 14.70
CA MET A 96 -8.18 8.38 13.42
C MET A 96 -8.14 9.84 12.95
N ASN A 97 -9.30 10.51 12.95
CA ASN A 97 -9.40 11.92 12.55
C ASN A 97 -8.57 12.83 13.46
N ARG A 98 -8.58 12.58 14.78
CA ARG A 98 -7.78 13.31 15.76
C ARG A 98 -6.28 13.16 15.50
N LEU A 99 -5.82 11.94 15.25
CA LEU A 99 -4.42 11.63 14.92
C LEU A 99 -4.00 12.31 13.61
N LEU A 100 -4.78 12.14 12.54
CA LEU A 100 -4.48 12.73 11.23
C LEU A 100 -4.42 14.26 11.30
N THR A 101 -5.39 14.89 11.98
CA THR A 101 -5.43 16.36 12.10
C THR A 101 -4.18 16.89 12.82
N LYS A 102 -3.80 16.27 13.94
CA LYS A 102 -2.60 16.67 14.70
C LYS A 102 -1.32 16.49 13.88
N ALA A 103 -1.17 15.38 13.17
CA ALA A 103 -0.01 15.15 12.31
C ALA A 103 0.06 16.18 11.17
N THR A 104 -1.06 16.47 10.51
CA THR A 104 -1.14 17.50 9.46
C THR A 104 -0.78 18.89 9.98
N GLU A 105 -1.22 19.25 11.18
CA GLU A 105 -0.82 20.53 11.82
C GLU A 105 0.69 20.64 11.98
N ILE A 106 1.36 19.56 12.43
CA ILE A 106 2.81 19.54 12.60
C ILE A 106 3.51 19.65 11.24
N LEU A 107 3.13 18.82 10.27
CA LEU A 107 3.73 18.80 8.93
C LEU A 107 3.54 20.13 8.18
N ALA A 108 2.39 20.77 8.33
CA ALA A 108 2.10 22.04 7.68
C ALA A 108 3.00 23.19 8.18
N LEU A 109 3.53 23.09 9.40
CA LEU A 109 4.44 24.08 9.97
C LEU A 109 5.90 23.88 9.53
N GLU A 110 6.24 22.74 8.95
CA GLU A 110 7.60 22.47 8.47
C GLU A 110 7.89 23.22 7.15
N PRO A 111 9.15 23.62 6.89
CA PRO A 111 9.55 24.20 5.60
C PRO A 111 9.55 23.14 4.48
N ASN A 112 9.70 23.56 3.23
CA ASN A 112 9.88 22.59 2.13
C ASN A 112 11.23 21.88 2.23
N VAL A 113 12.26 22.57 2.72
CA VAL A 113 13.60 22.05 2.99
C VAL A 113 13.84 21.91 4.50
N ILE A 114 13.80 20.70 5.03
CA ILE A 114 14.13 20.43 6.43
C ILE A 114 15.65 20.44 6.63
N HIS A 115 16.17 21.16 7.62
CA HIS A 115 17.61 21.18 7.92
C HIS A 115 17.97 20.33 9.15
N LEU A 116 18.66 19.20 8.93
CA LEU A 116 19.02 18.23 9.98
C LEU A 116 20.46 18.39 10.45
N ARG A 117 20.88 19.61 10.79
CA ARG A 117 22.28 19.92 11.15
C ARG A 117 22.61 19.65 12.62
N ASP A 118 21.60 19.67 13.48
CA ASP A 118 21.75 19.63 14.94
C ASP A 118 21.55 18.20 15.51
N HIS A 119 21.43 17.20 14.63
CA HIS A 119 21.21 15.80 15.00
C HIS A 119 22.52 14.98 14.90
N PRO A 120 22.98 14.35 15.99
CA PRO A 120 24.25 13.62 16.01
C PRO A 120 24.23 12.31 15.20
N ALA A 121 23.06 11.70 15.09
CA ALA A 121 22.82 10.49 14.32
C ALA A 121 21.47 10.58 13.61
N VAL A 122 21.43 10.24 12.32
CA VAL A 122 20.20 10.21 11.52
C VAL A 122 20.12 8.89 10.75
N THR A 123 18.98 8.21 10.84
CA THR A 123 18.64 7.05 10.03
C THR A 123 17.73 7.50 8.89
N VAL A 124 18.21 7.36 7.65
CA VAL A 124 17.50 7.68 6.42
C VAL A 124 16.88 6.42 5.83
N CYS A 125 15.59 6.48 5.52
CA CYS A 125 14.77 5.37 5.05
C CYS A 125 14.15 5.71 3.69
N GLY A 126 14.15 4.76 2.76
CA GLY A 126 13.48 4.88 1.47
C GLY A 126 12.04 4.40 1.51
N ASP A 127 11.56 3.93 0.37
CA ASP A 127 10.19 3.49 0.13
C ASP A 127 9.77 2.37 1.09
N THR A 128 8.51 2.39 1.52
CA THR A 128 7.92 1.37 2.41
C THR A 128 6.69 0.69 1.81
N HIS A 129 5.94 1.36 0.93
CA HIS A 129 4.84 0.80 0.13
C HIS A 129 3.87 -0.10 0.90
N GLY A 130 3.37 0.39 2.04
CA GLY A 130 2.39 -0.33 2.84
C GLY A 130 2.87 -1.67 3.41
N GLN A 131 4.18 -1.92 3.50
CA GLN A 131 4.75 -3.10 4.14
C GLN A 131 4.94 -2.87 5.66
N PHE A 132 3.83 -2.77 6.40
CA PHE A 132 3.82 -2.44 7.83
C PHE A 132 4.70 -3.38 8.69
N TYR A 133 4.69 -4.69 8.42
CA TYR A 133 5.46 -5.66 9.19
C TYR A 133 6.97 -5.50 8.96
N ASP A 134 7.37 -5.12 7.74
CA ASP A 134 8.77 -4.79 7.44
C ASP A 134 9.18 -3.44 8.00
N LEU A 135 8.26 -2.47 8.10
CA LEU A 135 8.50 -1.21 8.80
C LEU A 135 8.84 -1.46 10.29
N LEU A 136 8.20 -2.43 10.94
CA LEU A 136 8.59 -2.81 12.30
C LEU A 136 10.02 -3.35 12.36
N LYS A 137 10.41 -4.16 11.36
CA LYS A 137 11.78 -4.66 11.24
C LYS A 137 12.78 -3.54 10.97
N LEU A 138 12.40 -2.56 10.15
CA LEU A 138 13.17 -1.36 9.88
C LEU A 138 13.52 -0.63 11.18
N PHE A 139 12.58 -0.43 12.09
CA PHE A 139 12.86 0.22 13.39
C PHE A 139 13.79 -0.60 14.29
N GLU A 140 13.71 -1.94 14.27
CA GLU A 140 14.66 -2.79 14.99
C GLU A 140 16.11 -2.61 14.48
N VAL A 141 16.26 -2.43 13.16
CA VAL A 141 17.57 -2.32 12.50
C VAL A 141 18.12 -0.88 12.52
N GLY A 142 17.24 0.10 12.35
CA GLY A 142 17.54 1.53 12.28
C GLY A 142 17.80 2.18 13.64
N GLY A 143 17.27 1.60 14.72
CA GLY A 143 17.40 2.11 16.09
C GLY A 143 16.07 2.65 16.64
N ASP A 144 15.95 2.72 17.97
CA ASP A 144 14.72 3.20 18.62
C ASP A 144 14.45 4.69 18.27
N PRO A 145 13.29 5.04 17.68
CA PRO A 145 12.90 6.43 17.39
C PRO A 145 12.90 7.36 18.60
N ALA A 146 12.80 6.85 19.83
CA ALA A 146 12.92 7.66 21.04
C ALA A 146 14.35 8.22 21.27
N SER A 147 15.36 7.61 20.64
CA SER A 147 16.77 7.98 20.80
C SER A 147 17.50 8.24 19.48
N THR A 148 16.85 7.98 18.34
CA THR A 148 17.44 8.06 17.00
C THR A 148 16.63 9.00 16.14
N CYS A 149 17.28 9.94 15.46
CA CYS A 149 16.59 10.80 14.49
C CYS A 149 16.28 9.99 13.22
N TYR A 150 15.06 10.13 12.69
CA TYR A 150 14.63 9.47 11.47
C TYR A 150 14.29 10.47 10.38
N LEU A 151 14.65 10.13 9.14
CA LEU A 151 14.21 10.80 7.93
C LEU A 151 13.69 9.75 6.94
N PHE A 152 12.40 9.79 6.64
CA PHE A 152 11.81 8.97 5.58
C PHE A 152 11.68 9.78 4.30
N LEU A 153 11.99 9.17 3.16
CA LEU A 153 12.08 9.86 1.88
C LEU A 153 10.77 9.87 1.08
N GLY A 154 9.73 9.13 1.50
CA GLY A 154 8.44 9.08 0.82
C GLY A 154 7.97 7.65 0.53
N ASP A 155 6.89 7.52 -0.24
CA ASP A 155 6.27 6.27 -0.69
C ASP A 155 5.91 5.34 0.49
N TYR A 156 5.00 5.85 1.30
CA TYR A 156 4.41 5.18 2.45
C TYR A 156 3.32 4.19 2.05
N VAL A 157 2.63 4.48 0.94
CA VAL A 157 1.37 3.85 0.55
C VAL A 157 1.45 3.16 -0.80
N ASP A 158 0.32 2.53 -1.15
CA ASP A 158 0.10 1.71 -2.34
C ASP A 158 0.96 0.44 -2.38
N ARG A 159 0.57 -0.45 -3.30
CA ARG A 159 1.28 -1.69 -3.64
C ARG A 159 1.11 -2.76 -2.57
N GLY A 160 1.52 -2.49 -1.32
CA GLY A 160 1.20 -3.30 -0.16
C GLY A 160 -0.21 -3.05 0.38
N TYR A 161 -0.69 -3.97 1.24
CA TYR A 161 -2.06 -3.94 1.78
C TYR A 161 -2.18 -3.40 3.22
N PHE A 162 -1.08 -2.88 3.77
CA PHE A 162 -1.04 -2.28 5.11
C PHE A 162 -0.58 -0.81 5.08
N SER A 163 -0.96 -0.09 4.03
CA SER A 163 -0.61 1.32 3.85
C SER A 163 -1.20 2.20 4.95
N MET A 164 -2.43 1.90 5.39
CA MET A 164 -3.05 2.64 6.49
C MET A 164 -2.30 2.46 7.80
N GLU A 165 -1.86 1.25 8.11
CA GLU A 165 -1.09 0.95 9.31
C GLU A 165 0.27 1.66 9.28
N VAL A 166 0.93 1.71 8.10
CA VAL A 166 2.16 2.50 7.90
C VAL A 166 1.89 3.99 8.18
N VAL A 167 0.87 4.59 7.56
CA VAL A 167 0.55 6.02 7.77
C VAL A 167 0.24 6.31 9.24
N ILE A 168 -0.62 5.52 9.88
CA ILE A 168 -0.99 5.68 11.29
C ILE A 168 0.26 5.61 12.18
N TYR A 169 1.13 4.63 11.95
CA TYR A 169 2.29 4.39 12.79
C TYR A 169 3.37 5.46 12.61
N LEU A 170 3.66 5.87 11.37
CA LEU A 170 4.59 6.97 11.09
C LEU A 170 4.08 8.31 11.64
N TYR A 171 2.77 8.58 11.53
CA TYR A 171 2.18 9.81 12.06
C TYR A 171 2.16 9.82 13.58
N ALA A 172 1.92 8.69 14.23
CA ALA A 172 2.06 8.56 15.68
C ALA A 172 3.50 8.89 16.14
N HIS A 173 4.51 8.40 15.41
CA HIS A 173 5.90 8.77 15.65
C HIS A 173 6.16 10.26 15.39
N LYS A 174 5.58 10.85 14.33
CA LYS A 174 5.69 12.29 14.05
C LYS A 174 5.09 13.15 15.17
N ILE A 175 3.96 12.74 15.73
CA ILE A 175 3.30 13.44 16.85
C ILE A 175 4.16 13.35 18.11
N ASN A 176 4.70 12.17 18.42
CA ASN A 176 5.50 11.99 19.63
C ASN A 176 6.90 12.60 19.54
N PHE A 177 7.47 12.65 18.33
CA PHE A 177 8.87 13.05 18.10
C PHE A 177 8.98 14.11 16.99
N PRO A 178 8.27 15.25 17.08
CA PRO A 178 8.12 16.21 15.98
C PRO A 178 9.46 16.80 15.52
N ASN A 179 10.45 16.88 16.41
CA ASN A 179 11.78 17.44 16.15
C ASN A 179 12.87 16.41 15.85
N THR A 180 12.56 15.10 15.87
CA THR A 180 13.53 14.02 15.59
C THR A 180 12.98 12.97 14.65
N PHE A 181 11.76 13.12 14.15
CA PHE A 181 11.13 12.21 13.21
C PHE A 181 10.57 13.01 12.04
N PHE A 182 11.13 12.80 10.85
CA PHE A 182 10.87 13.62 9.67
C PHE A 182 10.38 12.74 8.52
N LEU A 183 9.36 13.24 7.82
CA LEU A 183 8.69 12.55 6.73
C LEU A 183 8.71 13.47 5.50
N LEU A 184 9.28 13.00 4.40
CA LEU A 184 9.19 13.69 3.12
C LEU A 184 8.03 13.14 2.28
N ARG A 185 7.64 13.89 1.25
CA ARG A 185 6.66 13.45 0.26
C ARG A 185 7.33 12.59 -0.80
N GLY A 186 6.77 11.42 -1.08
CA GLY A 186 7.07 10.62 -2.26
C GLY A 186 6.08 10.87 -3.39
N ASN A 187 6.22 10.16 -4.51
CA ASN A 187 5.29 10.31 -5.62
C ASN A 187 3.93 9.64 -5.35
N HIS A 188 3.89 8.61 -4.51
CA HIS A 188 2.65 7.92 -4.13
C HIS A 188 1.78 8.71 -3.14
N GLU A 189 2.32 9.72 -2.45
CA GLU A 189 1.55 10.60 -1.57
C GLU A 189 0.73 11.65 -2.35
N CYS A 190 -0.09 11.19 -3.29
CA CYS A 190 -0.96 12.00 -4.13
C CYS A 190 -2.26 11.29 -4.49
N ARG A 191 -3.30 12.05 -4.82
CA ARG A 191 -4.62 11.51 -5.21
C ARG A 191 -4.51 10.71 -6.49
N HIS A 192 -3.72 11.17 -7.46
CA HIS A 192 -3.60 10.53 -8.77
C HIS A 192 -3.14 9.06 -8.68
N LEU A 193 -2.12 8.77 -7.87
CA LEU A 193 -1.59 7.40 -7.74
C LEU A 193 -2.46 6.55 -6.83
N THR A 194 -2.90 7.10 -5.69
CA THR A 194 -3.66 6.33 -4.69
C THR A 194 -5.06 5.93 -5.17
N GLN A 195 -5.65 6.68 -6.12
CA GLN A 195 -6.87 6.30 -6.84
C GLN A 195 -6.64 5.25 -7.93
N TYR A 196 -5.46 5.26 -8.56
CA TYR A 196 -5.10 4.29 -9.59
C TYR A 196 -4.74 2.93 -9.00
N PHE A 197 -4.01 2.93 -7.88
CA PHE A 197 -3.56 1.75 -7.18
C PHE A 197 -4.59 1.31 -6.12
N THR A 198 -4.13 1.03 -4.90
CA THR A 198 -4.91 0.29 -3.91
C THR A 198 -5.24 1.12 -2.68
N PHE A 199 -4.61 2.27 -2.47
CA PHE A 199 -4.76 2.98 -1.21
C PHE A 199 -6.15 3.60 -1.00
N GLU A 200 -6.78 4.18 -2.03
CA GLU A 200 -8.17 4.66 -1.91
C GLU A 200 -9.12 3.50 -1.56
N ALA A 201 -8.97 2.36 -2.24
CA ALA A 201 -9.75 1.16 -1.96
C ALA A 201 -9.48 0.61 -0.54
N GLU A 202 -8.23 0.66 -0.06
CA GLU A 202 -7.85 0.29 1.30
C GLU A 202 -8.58 1.17 2.33
N CYS A 203 -8.57 2.49 2.13
CA CYS A 203 -9.24 3.43 3.02
C CYS A 203 -10.75 3.21 3.06
N LEU A 204 -11.38 2.99 1.90
CA LEU A 204 -12.82 2.68 1.80
C LEU A 204 -13.19 1.33 2.41
N HIS A 205 -12.29 0.34 2.34
CA HIS A 205 -12.52 -0.97 2.95
C HIS A 205 -12.34 -0.93 4.47
N LYS A 206 -11.29 -0.24 4.96
CA LYS A 206 -10.96 -0.22 6.38
C LYS A 206 -11.79 0.81 7.16
N TYR A 207 -12.08 1.97 6.54
CA TYR A 207 -12.80 3.10 7.10
C TYR A 207 -13.81 3.66 6.09
N ASP A 208 -13.58 4.88 5.56
CA ASP A 208 -14.44 5.55 4.61
C ASP A 208 -13.69 6.63 3.83
N ALA A 209 -14.45 7.32 2.97
CA ALA A 209 -13.91 8.30 2.05
C ALA A 209 -13.49 9.61 2.73
N ASP A 210 -14.03 9.94 3.92
CA ASP A 210 -13.64 11.16 4.65
C ASP A 210 -12.23 10.98 5.23
N VAL A 211 -11.91 9.77 5.70
CA VAL A 211 -10.57 9.41 6.19
C VAL A 211 -9.55 9.47 5.06
N TYR A 212 -9.90 8.98 3.87
CA TYR A 212 -9.06 9.13 2.68
C TYR A 212 -8.77 10.60 2.37
N ASP A 213 -9.80 11.46 2.33
CA ASP A 213 -9.62 12.89 2.04
C ASP A 213 -8.73 13.58 3.10
N LEU A 214 -8.89 13.23 4.39
CA LEU A 214 -8.03 13.73 5.47
C LEU A 214 -6.56 13.32 5.30
N ILE A 215 -6.30 12.12 4.81
CA ILE A 215 -4.93 11.66 4.52
C ILE A 215 -4.38 12.41 3.31
N MET A 216 -5.18 12.63 2.26
CA MET A 216 -4.77 13.42 1.10
C MET A 216 -4.43 14.86 1.48
N ASP A 217 -5.22 15.48 2.38
CA ASP A 217 -4.89 16.79 2.96
C ASP A 217 -3.54 16.75 3.70
N SER A 218 -3.28 15.68 4.44
CA SER A 218 -2.02 15.50 5.15
C SER A 218 -0.83 15.33 4.21
N PHE A 219 -1.01 14.59 3.12
CA PHE A 219 0.02 14.40 2.09
C PHE A 219 0.39 15.70 1.39
N ASP A 220 -0.57 16.61 1.19
CA ASP A 220 -0.30 17.96 0.67
C ASP A 220 0.59 18.78 1.62
N ALA A 221 0.64 18.46 2.91
CA ALA A 221 1.48 19.16 3.89
C ALA A 221 2.91 18.62 4.01
N LEU A 222 3.20 17.42 3.49
CA LEU A 222 4.53 16.78 3.59
C LEU A 222 5.63 17.62 2.94
N PRO A 223 6.75 17.89 3.64
CA PRO A 223 7.94 18.53 3.07
C PRO A 223 8.51 17.81 1.84
N LEU A 224 9.18 18.55 0.96
CA LEU A 224 9.67 18.02 -0.32
C LEU A 224 11.12 17.53 -0.26
N SER A 225 11.92 18.04 0.68
CA SER A 225 13.33 17.69 0.78
C SER A 225 13.90 17.91 2.19
N ALA A 226 15.08 17.38 2.43
CA ALA A 226 15.88 17.70 3.59
C ALA A 226 17.36 17.91 3.23
N VAL A 227 18.07 18.71 4.02
CA VAL A 227 19.52 18.83 3.98
C VAL A 227 20.10 18.21 5.25
N LEU A 228 20.73 17.04 5.10
CA LEU A 228 21.36 16.31 6.18
C LEU A 228 22.81 16.78 6.37
N ASN A 229 23.14 17.20 7.59
CA ASN A 229 24.47 17.65 8.01
C ASN A 229 25.15 18.69 7.07
N LYS A 230 24.36 19.52 6.36
CA LYS A 230 24.84 20.46 5.31
C LYS A 230 25.65 19.79 4.18
N GLN A 231 25.57 18.46 4.06
CA GLN A 231 26.37 17.67 3.14
C GLN A 231 25.51 16.92 2.13
N PHE A 232 24.29 16.54 2.49
CA PHE A 232 23.45 15.71 1.64
C PHE A 232 22.12 16.36 1.37
N LEU A 233 21.76 16.52 0.09
CA LEU A 233 20.37 16.78 -0.28
C LEU A 233 19.64 15.44 -0.27
N CYS A 234 18.54 15.37 0.47
CA CYS A 234 17.67 14.21 0.59
C CYS A 234 16.34 14.52 -0.07
N VAL A 235 15.94 13.74 -1.07
CA VAL A 235 14.70 13.89 -1.85
C VAL A 235 14.15 12.51 -2.18
N HIS A 236 12.89 12.40 -2.59
CA HIS A 236 12.35 11.11 -3.03
C HIS A 236 12.87 10.73 -4.43
N GLY A 237 12.54 11.57 -5.40
CA GLY A 237 12.92 11.55 -6.80
C GLY A 237 14.40 11.90 -6.98
N GLY A 238 14.64 13.08 -7.53
CA GLY A 238 15.99 13.52 -7.85
C GLY A 238 16.05 15.02 -8.10
N LEU A 239 16.79 15.41 -9.12
CA LEU A 239 17.02 16.82 -9.45
C LEU A 239 16.09 17.30 -10.56
N SER A 240 15.81 18.59 -10.58
CA SER A 240 15.07 19.26 -11.65
C SER A 240 15.97 20.17 -12.48
N PRO A 241 15.74 20.32 -13.80
CA PRO A 241 16.38 21.40 -14.58
C PRO A 241 16.00 22.80 -14.09
N GLU A 242 14.88 22.95 -13.38
CA GLU A 242 14.38 24.23 -12.85
C GLU A 242 14.92 24.57 -11.45
N ILE A 243 15.57 23.61 -10.77
CA ILE A 243 16.14 23.79 -9.42
C ILE A 243 17.66 23.87 -9.56
N GLN A 244 18.21 25.07 -9.41
CA GLN A 244 19.65 25.29 -9.56
C GLN A 244 20.35 25.32 -8.19
N VAL A 245 19.67 25.84 -7.17
CA VAL A 245 20.13 25.86 -5.78
C VAL A 245 19.07 25.29 -4.82
N VAL A 246 19.48 24.81 -3.66
CA VAL A 246 18.57 24.24 -2.64
C VAL A 246 17.46 25.24 -2.26
N ASP A 247 17.78 26.53 -2.15
CA ASP A 247 16.83 27.60 -1.83
C ASP A 247 15.71 27.77 -2.88
N ASP A 248 15.86 27.22 -4.09
CA ASP A 248 14.78 27.22 -5.08
C ASP A 248 13.62 26.30 -4.64
N ILE A 249 13.89 25.28 -3.82
CA ILE A 249 12.88 24.32 -3.32
C ILE A 249 11.91 25.01 -2.37
N ASP A 250 12.37 25.94 -1.52
CA ASP A 250 11.51 26.70 -0.59
C ASP A 250 10.55 27.67 -1.30
N LYS A 251 10.74 27.93 -2.59
CA LYS A 251 9.85 28.78 -3.40
C LYS A 251 8.64 28.02 -3.93
N ILE A 252 8.62 26.70 -3.81
CA ILE A 252 7.54 25.84 -4.33
C ILE A 252 6.32 25.94 -3.40
N ASP A 253 5.15 26.19 -3.96
CA ASP A 253 3.89 25.97 -3.24
C ASP A 253 3.59 24.46 -3.23
N ARG A 254 3.87 23.82 -2.08
CA ARG A 254 3.74 22.37 -1.90
C ARG A 254 2.34 21.91 -1.49
N PHE A 255 1.49 22.82 -1.00
CA PHE A 255 0.17 22.52 -0.41
C PHE A 255 -0.90 22.26 -1.46
N ARG A 256 -0.61 21.30 -2.35
CA ARG A 256 -1.42 20.97 -3.51
C ARG A 256 -1.06 19.58 -4.02
N GLU A 257 -1.91 19.07 -4.90
CA GLU A 257 -1.60 17.89 -5.70
C GLU A 257 -0.34 18.13 -6.54
N PRO A 258 0.61 17.17 -6.63
CA PRO A 258 1.79 17.30 -7.47
C PRO A 258 1.40 17.54 -8.94
N PRO A 259 1.94 18.58 -9.60
CA PRO A 259 1.61 18.88 -10.99
C PRO A 259 2.10 17.80 -11.96
N ASP A 260 1.62 17.85 -13.20
CA ASP A 260 2.10 16.97 -14.28
C ASP A 260 3.56 17.22 -14.68
N SER A 261 4.05 18.44 -14.46
CA SER A 261 5.41 18.87 -14.76
C SER A 261 5.88 19.98 -13.82
N GLY A 262 7.17 20.32 -13.89
CA GLY A 262 7.80 21.39 -13.12
C GLY A 262 8.55 20.87 -11.88
N PRO A 263 9.13 21.79 -11.08
CA PRO A 263 10.13 21.44 -10.06
C PRO A 263 9.60 20.50 -8.97
N MET A 264 8.33 20.65 -8.58
CA MET A 264 7.69 19.74 -7.61
C MET A 264 7.51 18.33 -8.18
N CYS A 265 7.11 18.21 -9.46
CA CYS A 265 7.00 16.91 -10.12
C CYS A 265 8.38 16.23 -10.17
N ASP A 266 9.41 16.99 -10.55
CA ASP A 266 10.76 16.46 -10.74
C ASP A 266 11.44 15.98 -9.44
N LEU A 267 11.23 16.70 -8.33
CA LEU A 267 11.71 16.27 -7.01
C LEU A 267 11.13 14.92 -6.57
N LEU A 268 9.95 14.55 -7.07
CA LEU A 268 9.25 13.32 -6.73
C LEU A 268 9.45 12.21 -7.77
N TRP A 269 9.69 12.53 -9.05
CA TRP A 269 9.63 11.57 -10.17
C TRP A 269 10.91 11.41 -10.98
N SER A 270 11.92 12.27 -10.82
CA SER A 270 13.15 12.14 -11.61
C SER A 270 14.00 10.95 -11.14
N ASP A 271 14.70 10.34 -12.09
CA ASP A 271 15.59 9.20 -11.85
C ASP A 271 17.00 9.50 -12.37
N PRO A 272 18.06 8.90 -11.80
CA PRO A 272 19.37 8.88 -12.45
C PRO A 272 19.27 8.24 -13.86
N ALA A 273 19.98 8.80 -14.84
CA ALA A 273 20.01 8.23 -16.18
C ALA A 273 20.55 6.78 -16.17
N GLU A 274 19.97 5.90 -16.99
CA GLU A 274 20.41 4.49 -17.08
C GLU A 274 21.92 4.38 -17.36
N VAL A 275 22.41 5.19 -18.32
CA VAL A 275 23.85 5.38 -18.58
C VAL A 275 24.38 6.56 -17.76
N TYR A 276 24.56 6.34 -16.46
CA TYR A 276 25.10 7.32 -15.53
C TYR A 276 26.64 7.37 -15.57
N SER A 277 27.19 8.02 -16.61
CA SER A 277 28.64 8.06 -16.89
C SER A 277 29.20 9.48 -16.98
N ALA A 278 30.47 9.66 -16.57
CA ALA A 278 31.25 10.87 -16.77
C ALA A 278 31.48 11.24 -18.24
N SER A 279 31.46 10.24 -19.14
CA SER A 279 31.61 10.47 -20.58
C SER A 279 30.33 10.97 -21.28
N SER A 280 29.19 10.93 -20.59
CA SER A 280 27.92 11.36 -21.14
C SER A 280 27.77 12.87 -21.03
N SER A 281 27.43 13.55 -22.13
CA SER A 281 27.11 14.99 -22.12
C SER A 281 25.67 15.29 -21.71
N THR A 282 24.82 14.26 -21.56
CA THR A 282 23.42 14.43 -21.21
C THR A 282 23.30 14.97 -19.79
N THR A 283 22.63 16.12 -19.63
CA THR A 283 22.32 16.70 -18.32
C THR A 283 20.95 16.24 -17.83
N PHE A 284 19.92 16.50 -18.63
CA PHE A 284 18.55 16.03 -18.40
C PHE A 284 17.99 15.48 -19.72
N ALA A 285 17.26 14.37 -19.64
CA ALA A 285 16.52 13.80 -20.77
C ALA A 285 15.14 13.38 -20.29
N PHE A 286 14.12 13.36 -21.15
CA PHE A 286 12.77 12.94 -20.75
C PHE A 286 12.78 11.51 -20.19
N ASN A 287 12.12 11.29 -19.04
CA ASN A 287 12.02 9.97 -18.42
C ASN A 287 10.83 9.21 -19.01
N ASP A 288 11.14 8.32 -19.95
CA ASP A 288 10.16 7.50 -20.66
C ASP A 288 9.60 6.34 -19.83
N VAL A 289 10.37 5.83 -18.86
CA VAL A 289 9.92 4.81 -17.90
C VAL A 289 8.83 5.38 -17.00
N ARG A 290 9.05 6.58 -16.44
CA ARG A 290 8.05 7.27 -15.61
C ARG A 290 6.95 7.93 -16.44
N GLY A 291 7.22 8.27 -17.70
CA GLY A 291 6.29 8.97 -18.59
C GLY A 291 6.08 10.45 -18.23
N CYS A 292 6.86 10.98 -17.29
CA CYS A 292 6.92 12.38 -16.87
C CYS A 292 8.31 12.66 -16.28
N SER A 293 8.63 13.92 -16.03
CA SER A 293 9.93 14.33 -15.48
C SER A 293 11.13 13.86 -16.34
N TYR A 294 12.31 13.71 -15.71
CA TYR A 294 13.58 13.60 -16.39
C TYR A 294 14.48 12.50 -15.80
N TYR A 295 15.28 11.90 -16.68
CA TYR A 295 16.53 11.27 -16.31
C TYR A 295 17.59 12.33 -16.03
N VAL A 296 18.29 12.20 -14.91
CA VAL A 296 19.35 13.10 -14.46
C VAL A 296 20.71 12.49 -14.76
N GLY A 297 21.50 13.15 -15.59
CA GLY A 297 22.85 12.71 -15.94
C GLY A 297 23.89 13.09 -14.90
N TYR A 298 25.00 12.36 -14.88
CA TYR A 298 26.10 12.55 -13.92
C TYR A 298 26.63 13.99 -13.88
N LYS A 299 26.81 14.61 -15.05
CA LYS A 299 27.26 16.00 -15.15
C LYS A 299 26.30 16.97 -14.43
N ALA A 300 25.00 16.82 -14.62
CA ALA A 300 24.01 17.68 -13.97
C ALA A 300 24.06 17.54 -12.44
N THR A 301 24.20 16.30 -11.93
CA THR A 301 24.38 16.06 -10.50
C THR A 301 25.64 16.72 -9.96
N CYS A 302 26.80 16.52 -10.61
CA CYS A 302 28.05 17.12 -10.18
C CYS A 302 28.01 18.66 -10.21
N ASP A 303 27.42 19.25 -11.24
CA ASP A 303 27.23 20.70 -11.34
C ASP A 303 26.36 21.23 -10.19
N PHE A 304 25.25 20.55 -9.86
CA PHE A 304 24.39 20.90 -8.74
C PHE A 304 25.11 20.79 -7.39
N LEU A 305 25.80 19.67 -7.14
CA LEU A 305 26.54 19.43 -5.89
C LEU A 305 27.63 20.49 -5.69
N ASN A 306 28.38 20.81 -6.74
CA ASN A 306 29.43 21.83 -6.70
C ASN A 306 28.85 23.23 -6.41
N ARG A 307 27.72 23.58 -7.04
CA ARG A 307 27.08 24.89 -6.85
C ARG A 307 26.55 25.08 -5.44
N ASN A 308 26.01 24.01 -4.85
CA ASN A 308 25.39 24.04 -3.52
C ASN A 308 26.36 23.65 -2.40
N ASN A 309 27.63 23.37 -2.71
CA ASN A 309 28.63 22.88 -1.76
C ASN A 309 28.15 21.63 -0.97
N LEU A 310 27.52 20.69 -1.68
CA LEU A 310 27.04 19.43 -1.15
C LEU A 310 27.94 18.27 -1.60
N LEU A 311 27.92 17.18 -0.83
CA LEU A 311 28.71 15.98 -1.03
C LEU A 311 28.01 14.95 -1.93
N SER A 312 26.71 14.71 -1.71
CA SER A 312 25.91 13.75 -2.48
C SER A 312 24.42 14.09 -2.41
N VAL A 313 23.65 13.54 -3.35
CA VAL A 313 22.19 13.40 -3.23
C VAL A 313 21.88 12.03 -2.63
N ILE A 314 20.94 11.96 -1.68
CA ILE A 314 20.38 10.71 -1.15
C ILE A 314 18.92 10.66 -1.58
N ARG A 315 18.51 9.56 -2.21
CA ARG A 315 17.18 9.43 -2.82
C ARG A 315 16.61 8.01 -2.73
N ALA A 316 15.34 7.83 -3.08
CA ALA A 316 14.63 6.55 -2.97
C ALA A 316 14.00 6.08 -4.32
N HIS A 317 12.69 5.78 -4.40
CA HIS A 317 11.84 5.63 -5.61
C HIS A 317 12.16 4.47 -6.59
N GLU A 318 13.39 3.98 -6.65
CA GLU A 318 13.79 2.88 -7.51
C GLU A 318 14.19 1.67 -6.67
N VAL A 319 13.44 0.58 -6.82
CA VAL A 319 13.73 -0.71 -6.22
C VAL A 319 15.18 -1.15 -6.51
N GLN A 320 15.88 -1.63 -5.47
CA GLN A 320 17.25 -2.13 -5.56
C GLN A 320 17.34 -3.54 -4.97
N ASP A 321 17.98 -4.47 -5.67
CA ASP A 321 18.15 -5.86 -5.21
C ASP A 321 18.80 -5.95 -3.82
N GLN A 322 19.80 -5.11 -3.56
CA GLN A 322 20.47 -5.04 -2.25
C GLN A 322 19.86 -3.99 -1.30
N GLY A 323 18.72 -3.39 -1.66
CA GLY A 323 18.07 -2.32 -0.90
C GLY A 323 18.79 -0.96 -0.99
N TYR A 324 19.91 -0.88 -1.71
CA TYR A 324 20.59 0.39 -1.97
C TYR A 324 21.43 0.33 -3.25
N ARG A 325 21.80 1.50 -3.77
CA ARG A 325 22.77 1.66 -4.85
C ARG A 325 23.61 2.91 -4.65
N MET A 326 24.93 2.73 -4.66
CA MET A 326 25.90 3.82 -4.70
C MET A 326 26.23 4.10 -6.17
N HIS A 327 25.86 5.28 -6.66
CA HIS A 327 26.13 5.67 -8.05
C HIS A 327 27.57 6.16 -8.23
N LEU A 328 27.92 6.56 -9.46
CA LEU A 328 29.27 6.99 -9.82
C LEU A 328 29.81 8.05 -8.84
N LYS A 329 31.07 7.89 -8.44
CA LYS A 329 31.71 8.83 -7.52
C LYS A 329 31.99 10.15 -8.21
N ASN A 330 31.69 11.24 -7.52
CA ASN A 330 32.11 12.58 -7.93
C ASN A 330 33.65 12.65 -7.91
N GLU A 331 34.25 12.96 -9.06
CA GLU A 331 35.71 13.03 -9.23
C GLU A 331 36.40 14.00 -8.26
N ARG A 332 35.71 15.07 -7.85
CA ARG A 332 36.24 16.07 -6.93
C ARG A 332 36.33 15.56 -5.49
N THR A 333 35.33 14.82 -5.04
CA THR A 333 35.21 14.42 -3.62
C THR A 333 35.57 12.96 -3.38
N GLY A 334 35.61 12.12 -4.43
CA GLY A 334 35.77 10.67 -4.33
C GLY A 334 34.58 9.96 -3.69
N PHE A 335 33.47 10.67 -3.46
CA PHE A 335 32.26 10.17 -2.81
C PHE A 335 31.15 9.93 -3.86
N PRO A 336 30.27 8.91 -3.69
CA PRO A 336 29.12 8.70 -4.58
C PRO A 336 28.35 10.01 -4.81
N SER A 337 28.02 10.35 -6.07
CA SER A 337 27.26 11.58 -6.35
C SER A 337 25.77 11.44 -6.02
N ILE A 338 25.23 10.22 -6.15
CA ILE A 338 23.86 9.84 -5.78
C ILE A 338 23.92 8.54 -5.00
N ILE A 339 23.06 8.41 -4.00
CA ILE A 339 22.80 7.18 -3.26
C ILE A 339 21.30 6.91 -3.35
N THR A 340 20.92 5.76 -3.91
CA THR A 340 19.53 5.27 -3.85
C THR A 340 19.39 4.36 -2.63
N ILE A 341 18.39 4.58 -1.78
CA ILE A 341 18.02 3.75 -0.64
C ILE A 341 16.59 3.25 -0.81
N PHE A 342 16.35 1.96 -0.56
CA PHE A 342 15.04 1.33 -0.74
C PHE A 342 14.77 0.41 0.45
N SER A 343 13.64 0.64 1.12
CA SER A 343 13.37 0.06 2.45
C SER A 343 12.22 -0.95 2.47
N ALA A 344 11.71 -1.37 1.31
CA ALA A 344 10.71 -2.43 1.16
C ALA A 344 11.38 -3.76 0.72
N PRO A 345 11.75 -4.67 1.65
CA PRO A 345 12.31 -5.97 1.29
C PRO A 345 11.26 -6.88 0.64
N ASN A 346 11.67 -7.81 -0.22
CA ASN A 346 10.79 -8.69 -0.99
C ASN A 346 9.59 -7.94 -1.58
N TYR A 347 9.86 -6.83 -2.25
CA TYR A 347 8.84 -5.94 -2.76
C TYR A 347 7.82 -6.72 -3.60
N LEU A 348 6.54 -6.38 -3.44
CA LEU A 348 5.39 -7.06 -4.08
C LEU A 348 5.35 -8.58 -3.87
N ASP A 349 5.94 -9.06 -2.77
CA ASP A 349 6.09 -10.48 -2.43
C ASP A 349 6.84 -11.32 -3.46
N ALA A 350 7.56 -10.69 -4.40
CA ALA A 350 8.09 -11.41 -5.56
C ALA A 350 9.44 -10.93 -6.08
N TYR A 351 9.85 -9.68 -5.81
CA TYR A 351 11.17 -9.19 -6.21
C TYR A 351 12.32 -9.89 -5.46
N ASN A 352 12.05 -10.44 -4.27
CA ASN A 352 13.05 -11.10 -3.41
C ASN A 352 14.29 -10.24 -3.10
N ASN A 353 14.17 -8.92 -3.22
CA ASN A 353 15.21 -7.96 -2.88
C ASN A 353 15.36 -7.81 -1.36
N LYS A 354 16.50 -7.29 -0.92
CA LYS A 354 16.68 -6.80 0.46
C LYS A 354 16.11 -5.39 0.60
N GLY A 355 15.75 -5.03 1.83
CA GLY A 355 15.55 -3.64 2.25
C GLY A 355 16.83 -3.11 2.88
N ALA A 356 17.02 -1.80 2.86
CA ALA A 356 18.12 -1.16 3.60
C ALA A 356 17.73 0.19 4.18
N VAL A 357 18.45 0.60 5.22
CA VAL A 357 18.47 1.96 5.77
C VAL A 357 19.89 2.50 5.82
N LEU A 358 20.04 3.81 5.71
CA LEU A 358 21.31 4.52 5.80
C LEU A 358 21.40 5.19 7.16
N ARG A 359 22.32 4.75 8.02
CA ARG A 359 22.64 5.40 9.30
C ARG A 359 23.85 6.28 9.14
N TYR A 360 23.67 7.57 9.34
CA TYR A 360 24.73 8.57 9.35
C TYR A 360 25.01 9.02 10.78
N GLU A 361 26.20 8.74 11.29
CA GLU A 361 26.61 9.06 12.66
C GLU A 361 28.13 9.23 12.71
N ASN A 362 28.63 10.22 13.46
CA ASN A 362 30.07 10.48 13.63
C ASN A 362 30.82 10.63 12.28
N ASN A 363 30.20 11.28 11.29
CA ASN A 363 30.70 11.42 9.92
C ASN A 363 30.90 10.08 9.17
N VAL A 364 30.35 8.98 9.67
CA VAL A 364 30.38 7.67 9.04
C VAL A 364 28.99 7.33 8.52
N MET A 365 28.93 6.91 7.27
CA MET A 365 27.73 6.40 6.64
C MET A 365 27.75 4.87 6.66
N ASN A 366 26.77 4.27 7.31
CA ASN A 366 26.62 2.82 7.41
C ASN A 366 25.29 2.40 6.79
N ILE A 367 25.33 1.43 5.88
CA ILE A 367 24.11 0.86 5.30
C ILE A 367 23.79 -0.42 6.05
N ARG A 368 22.58 -0.48 6.61
CA ARG A 368 22.07 -1.68 7.27
C ARG A 368 21.00 -2.31 6.42
N GLN A 369 21.29 -3.50 5.91
CA GLN A 369 20.35 -4.30 5.13
C GLN A 369 19.50 -5.18 6.04
N PHE A 370 18.28 -5.50 5.59
CA PHE A 370 17.37 -6.42 6.26
C PHE A 370 16.50 -7.16 5.24
N ASN A 371 15.98 -8.33 5.65
CA ASN A 371 15.10 -9.17 4.84
C ASN A 371 13.65 -8.95 5.23
N SER A 372 12.73 -9.48 4.42
CA SER A 372 11.30 -9.39 4.66
C SER A 372 10.85 -10.19 5.87
N SER A 373 9.72 -9.76 6.42
CA SER A 373 9.03 -10.34 7.56
C SER A 373 7.69 -10.92 7.10
N PRO A 374 7.21 -12.00 7.74
CA PRO A 374 5.87 -12.51 7.45
C PRO A 374 4.81 -11.46 7.75
N HIS A 375 3.77 -11.40 6.91
CA HIS A 375 2.59 -10.58 7.12
C HIS A 375 1.31 -11.38 6.82
N PRO A 376 0.15 -10.95 7.36
CA PRO A 376 -1.14 -11.53 7.01
C PRO A 376 -1.44 -11.41 5.51
N TYR A 377 -2.23 -12.37 5.04
CA TYR A 377 -2.58 -12.48 3.65
C TYR A 377 -3.90 -11.75 3.36
N TRP A 378 -3.90 -10.94 2.31
CA TRP A 378 -5.09 -10.28 1.78
C TRP A 378 -5.35 -10.71 0.35
N LEU A 379 -6.64 -10.90 0.01
CA LEU A 379 -7.04 -11.07 -1.37
C LEU A 379 -6.90 -9.74 -2.13
N PRO A 380 -6.63 -9.78 -3.45
CA PRO A 380 -6.45 -8.58 -4.25
C PRO A 380 -7.63 -7.60 -4.13
N ASN A 381 -7.30 -6.33 -3.98
CA ASN A 381 -8.26 -5.23 -3.77
C ASN A 381 -9.23 -5.46 -2.60
N PHE A 382 -8.75 -6.10 -1.53
CA PHE A 382 -9.52 -6.34 -0.29
C PHE A 382 -10.84 -7.09 -0.51
N MET A 383 -10.88 -7.95 -1.53
CA MET A 383 -12.06 -8.74 -1.86
C MET A 383 -12.37 -9.76 -0.76
N ASP A 384 -13.63 -9.83 -0.33
CA ASP A 384 -14.05 -10.88 0.60
C ASP A 384 -14.16 -12.25 -0.09
N VAL A 385 -14.09 -13.30 0.72
CA VAL A 385 -14.09 -14.69 0.23
C VAL A 385 -15.38 -15.08 -0.48
N PHE A 386 -16.51 -14.42 -0.24
CA PHE A 386 -17.76 -14.71 -0.95
C PHE A 386 -17.72 -14.14 -2.36
N ASN A 387 -17.40 -12.85 -2.49
CA ASN A 387 -17.23 -12.22 -3.80
C ASN A 387 -16.16 -12.93 -4.64
N TRP A 388 -15.11 -13.42 -4.01
CA TRP A 388 -14.08 -14.21 -4.67
C TRP A 388 -14.57 -15.59 -5.14
N SER A 389 -15.33 -16.32 -4.31
CA SER A 389 -15.67 -17.73 -4.56
C SER A 389 -17.01 -17.96 -5.26
N ILE A 390 -17.99 -17.07 -5.13
CA ILE A 390 -19.33 -17.23 -5.72
C ILE A 390 -19.28 -17.49 -7.23
N PRO A 391 -18.48 -16.77 -8.04
CA PRO A 391 -18.38 -17.06 -9.47
C PRO A 391 -17.94 -18.51 -9.75
N PHE A 392 -16.98 -19.02 -8.98
CA PHE A 392 -16.50 -20.39 -9.09
C PHE A 392 -17.55 -21.41 -8.67
N VAL A 393 -18.21 -21.19 -7.52
CA VAL A 393 -19.25 -22.08 -7.02
C VAL A 393 -20.40 -22.18 -8.02
N ALA A 394 -20.85 -21.03 -8.56
CA ALA A 394 -21.90 -20.99 -9.57
C ALA A 394 -21.50 -21.76 -10.85
N GLU A 395 -20.27 -21.60 -11.32
CA GLU A 395 -19.74 -22.35 -12.47
C GLU A 395 -19.75 -23.86 -12.21
N LYS A 396 -19.25 -24.32 -11.05
CA LYS A 396 -19.18 -25.75 -10.72
C LYS A 396 -20.52 -26.40 -10.48
N VAL A 397 -21.45 -25.70 -9.86
CA VAL A 397 -22.84 -26.18 -9.74
C VAL A 397 -23.47 -26.30 -11.13
N ALA A 398 -23.25 -25.33 -12.01
CA ALA A 398 -23.76 -25.40 -13.39
C ALA A 398 -23.15 -26.57 -14.19
N GLU A 399 -21.84 -26.84 -14.03
CA GLU A 399 -21.17 -28.01 -14.64
C GLU A 399 -21.81 -29.33 -14.16
N ILE A 400 -22.07 -29.46 -12.85
CA ILE A 400 -22.69 -30.65 -12.25
C ILE A 400 -24.11 -30.84 -12.78
N LEU A 401 -24.92 -29.77 -12.81
CA LEU A 401 -26.28 -29.81 -13.32
C LEU A 401 -26.32 -30.19 -14.82
N LEU A 402 -25.38 -29.67 -15.61
CA LEU A 402 -25.25 -30.05 -17.02
C LEU A 402 -24.88 -31.52 -17.18
N ALA A 403 -23.99 -32.05 -16.34
CA ALA A 403 -23.64 -33.47 -16.34
C ALA A 403 -24.87 -34.35 -16.04
N PHE A 404 -25.71 -33.95 -15.06
CA PHE A 404 -26.95 -34.65 -14.78
C PHE A 404 -27.95 -34.58 -15.95
N LEU A 405 -28.10 -33.44 -16.62
CA LEU A 405 -28.99 -33.30 -17.77
C LEU A 405 -28.57 -34.21 -18.94
N ASN A 406 -27.27 -34.32 -19.21
CA ASN A 406 -26.77 -35.21 -20.27
C ASN A 406 -27.05 -36.69 -19.97
N LEU A 407 -27.00 -37.11 -18.70
CA LEU A 407 -27.35 -38.48 -18.31
C LEU A 407 -28.85 -38.80 -18.51
N VAL A 408 -29.72 -37.79 -18.41
CA VAL A 408 -31.17 -37.96 -18.60
C VAL A 408 -31.53 -37.98 -20.09
N ASP A 409 -30.84 -37.22 -20.94
CA ASP A 409 -31.09 -37.21 -22.40
C ASP A 409 -30.73 -38.55 -23.07
N ASP A 410 -29.70 -39.26 -22.59
CA ASP A 410 -29.33 -40.59 -23.12
C ASP A 410 -30.38 -41.67 -22.82
N THR A 411 -31.28 -41.46 -21.85
CA THR A 411 -32.36 -42.41 -21.51
C THR A 411 -33.64 -42.22 -22.33
N LYS A 412 -33.69 -41.23 -23.24
CA LYS A 412 -34.82 -40.98 -24.14
C LYS A 412 -34.47 -41.14 -25.63
N GLU A 413 -33.32 -41.70 -25.96
CA GLU A 413 -32.87 -41.96 -27.34
C GLU A 413 -33.24 -43.38 -27.85
N GLU A 414 -34.46 -43.87 -27.61
CA GLU A 414 -34.99 -45.02 -28.38
C GLU A 414 -36.10 -44.66 -29.38
N GLU A 415 -36.64 -43.44 -29.40
CA GLU A 415 -37.64 -43.07 -30.42
C GLU A 415 -37.46 -41.64 -30.95
N ALA A 416 -36.86 -41.53 -32.14
CA ALA A 416 -37.21 -40.61 -33.24
C ALA A 416 -35.97 -40.22 -34.09
N GLN A 417 -35.70 -41.00 -35.13
CA GLN A 417 -34.87 -40.60 -36.28
C GLN A 417 -35.68 -39.66 -37.18
N GLU A 418 -35.44 -38.35 -37.12
CA GLU A 418 -35.57 -37.42 -38.27
C GLU A 418 -35.14 -35.95 -38.01
N ILE A 419 -34.54 -35.60 -36.87
CA ILE A 419 -34.08 -34.22 -36.58
C ILE A 419 -32.55 -34.18 -36.45
N LEU A 420 -31.82 -34.53 -37.52
CA LEU A 420 -30.36 -34.71 -37.44
C LEU A 420 -29.53 -33.44 -37.72
N SER A 421 -30.02 -32.49 -38.53
CA SER A 421 -29.20 -31.34 -39.00
C SER A 421 -29.09 -30.17 -38.01
N GLU A 422 -30.17 -29.84 -37.29
CA GLU A 422 -30.18 -28.71 -36.36
C GLU A 422 -29.66 -29.10 -34.96
N LYS A 423 -29.90 -30.36 -34.55
CA LYS A 423 -29.31 -30.95 -33.35
C LYS A 423 -27.80 -31.12 -33.46
N GLU A 424 -27.26 -31.49 -34.62
CA GLU A 424 -25.81 -31.58 -34.83
C GLU A 424 -25.11 -30.22 -34.74
N LYS A 425 -25.71 -29.16 -35.30
CA LYS A 425 -25.21 -27.78 -35.12
C LYS A 425 -25.26 -27.35 -33.66
N ARG A 426 -26.35 -27.66 -32.93
CA ARG A 426 -26.43 -27.43 -31.47
C ARG A 426 -25.37 -28.25 -30.71
N ARG A 427 -25.14 -29.52 -31.06
CA ARG A 427 -24.08 -30.37 -30.48
C ARG A 427 -22.69 -29.81 -30.78
N GLN A 428 -22.43 -29.26 -31.97
CA GLN A 428 -21.15 -28.65 -32.32
C GLN A 428 -20.90 -27.35 -31.57
N VAL A 429 -21.91 -26.48 -31.46
CA VAL A 429 -21.85 -25.26 -30.65
C VAL A 429 -21.67 -25.63 -29.17
N LEU A 430 -22.39 -26.65 -28.68
CA LEU A 430 -22.25 -27.14 -27.32
C LEU A 430 -20.85 -27.73 -27.08
N ARG A 431 -20.29 -28.47 -28.04
CA ARG A 431 -18.93 -29.02 -27.97
C ARG A 431 -17.86 -27.92 -27.99
N GLN A 432 -18.03 -26.88 -28.79
CA GLN A 432 -17.14 -25.70 -28.76
C GLN A 432 -17.26 -24.95 -27.43
N LYS A 433 -18.48 -24.81 -26.87
CA LYS A 433 -18.71 -24.26 -25.54
C LYS A 433 -18.09 -25.14 -24.44
N ILE A 434 -18.14 -26.47 -24.57
CA ILE A 434 -17.50 -27.44 -23.66
C ILE A 434 -15.97 -27.38 -23.77
N LEU A 435 -15.41 -27.24 -24.97
CA LEU A 435 -13.97 -27.06 -25.16
C LEU A 435 -13.48 -25.70 -24.66
N ALA A 436 -14.32 -24.67 -24.72
CA ALA A 436 -14.06 -23.37 -24.10
C ALA A 436 -14.14 -23.48 -22.57
N ALA A 437 -15.19 -24.11 -22.03
CA ALA A 437 -15.37 -24.36 -20.60
C ALA A 437 -14.28 -25.26 -20.03
N SER A 438 -13.84 -26.32 -20.73
CA SER A 438 -12.73 -27.18 -20.32
C SER A 438 -11.39 -26.45 -20.34
N ARG A 439 -11.17 -25.56 -21.32
CA ARG A 439 -10.00 -24.65 -21.31
C ARG A 439 -10.07 -23.67 -20.15
N MET A 440 -11.24 -23.10 -19.88
CA MET A 440 -11.48 -22.25 -18.70
C MET A 440 -11.30 -23.01 -17.40
N ALA A 441 -11.78 -24.24 -17.27
CA ALA A 441 -11.64 -25.09 -16.08
C ALA A 441 -10.18 -25.51 -15.85
N ARG A 442 -9.42 -25.78 -16.92
CA ARG A 442 -7.98 -26.06 -16.82
C ARG A 442 -7.21 -24.80 -16.41
N MET A 443 -7.60 -23.65 -16.96
CA MET A 443 -7.12 -22.34 -16.54
C MET A 443 -7.48 -22.04 -15.07
N TYR A 444 -8.68 -22.41 -14.62
CA TYR A 444 -9.16 -22.26 -13.26
C TYR A 444 -8.47 -23.20 -12.27
N ARG A 445 -8.15 -24.43 -12.70
CA ARG A 445 -7.36 -25.36 -11.90
C ARG A 445 -5.95 -24.83 -11.66
N VAL A 446 -5.30 -24.30 -12.71
CA VAL A 446 -4.00 -23.63 -12.57
C VAL A 446 -4.11 -22.37 -11.69
N LEU A 447 -5.23 -21.63 -11.78
CA LEU A 447 -5.54 -20.50 -10.87
C LEU A 447 -5.65 -20.92 -9.40
N CYS A 448 -6.17 -22.12 -9.12
CA CYS A 448 -6.30 -22.64 -7.76
C CYS A 448 -4.99 -23.29 -7.25
N GLU A 449 -4.29 -24.05 -8.10
CA GLU A 449 -3.05 -24.77 -7.75
C GLU A 449 -1.87 -23.81 -7.51
N GLU A 450 -1.79 -22.71 -8.28
CA GLU A 450 -0.71 -21.71 -8.21
C GLU A 450 -1.28 -20.35 -7.78
N ARG A 451 -2.24 -20.36 -6.85
CA ARG A 451 -3.01 -19.18 -6.41
C ARG A 451 -2.12 -18.04 -5.93
N GLU A 452 -1.15 -18.33 -5.07
CA GLU A 452 -0.25 -17.33 -4.50
C GLU A 452 0.63 -16.70 -5.59
N THR A 453 1.23 -17.55 -6.41
CA THR A 453 2.11 -17.20 -7.52
C THR A 453 1.40 -16.38 -8.60
N LEU A 454 0.14 -16.71 -8.91
CA LEU A 454 -0.68 -15.93 -9.85
C LEU A 454 -1.15 -14.60 -9.28
N MET A 455 -1.29 -14.48 -7.97
CA MET A 455 -1.59 -13.20 -7.33
C MET A 455 -0.39 -12.27 -7.32
N GLN A 456 0.82 -12.78 -7.08
CA GLN A 456 2.06 -12.04 -7.29
C GLN A 456 2.18 -11.55 -8.75
N ILE A 457 1.83 -12.39 -9.73
CA ILE A 457 1.79 -11.95 -11.14
C ILE A 457 0.75 -10.85 -11.36
N ARG A 458 -0.41 -10.93 -10.69
CA ARG A 458 -1.46 -9.90 -10.82
C ARG A 458 -0.99 -8.57 -10.27
N SER A 459 -0.27 -8.52 -9.14
CA SER A 459 0.25 -7.27 -8.58
C SER A 459 1.27 -6.56 -9.50
N PHE A 460 1.84 -7.26 -10.46
CA PHE A 460 2.72 -6.68 -11.49
C PHE A 460 1.99 -6.18 -12.74
N THR A 461 0.73 -6.56 -12.96
CA THR A 461 0.04 -6.27 -14.22
C THR A 461 -0.95 -5.10 -14.12
N PRO A 462 -1.00 -4.20 -15.12
CA PRO A 462 -2.01 -3.15 -15.16
C PRO A 462 -3.41 -3.79 -15.14
N GLU A 463 -4.29 -3.25 -14.29
CA GLU A 463 -5.64 -3.78 -14.00
C GLU A 463 -5.70 -5.16 -13.30
N ASN A 464 -4.62 -5.63 -12.67
CA ASN A 464 -4.57 -6.95 -11.99
C ASN A 464 -4.94 -8.14 -12.91
N ARG A 465 -4.63 -8.05 -14.22
CA ARG A 465 -4.95 -9.08 -15.22
C ARG A 465 -3.76 -9.98 -15.55
N ILE A 466 -3.97 -11.29 -15.52
CA ILE A 466 -2.91 -12.26 -15.83
C ILE A 466 -2.49 -12.17 -17.31
N PRO A 467 -1.18 -12.12 -17.63
CA PRO A 467 -0.70 -12.00 -19.01
C PRO A 467 -1.25 -13.09 -19.92
N GLN A 468 -1.69 -12.69 -21.11
CA GLN A 468 -2.36 -13.59 -22.04
C GLN A 468 -1.41 -14.72 -22.48
N GLY A 469 -1.83 -15.96 -22.25
CA GLY A 469 -1.05 -17.15 -22.60
C GLY A 469 -0.16 -17.71 -21.48
N LEU A 470 -0.02 -17.03 -20.33
CA LEU A 470 0.79 -17.53 -19.21
C LEU A 470 0.14 -18.76 -18.55
N LEU A 471 -1.17 -18.70 -18.31
CA LEU A 471 -1.94 -19.82 -17.75
C LEU A 471 -1.96 -21.06 -18.66
N SER A 472 -1.84 -20.88 -19.97
CA SER A 472 -1.77 -21.98 -20.93
C SER A 472 -0.40 -22.66 -21.01
N LYS A 473 0.68 -22.00 -20.54
CA LYS A 473 2.04 -22.56 -20.52
C LYS A 473 2.31 -23.45 -19.29
N GLY A 474 1.40 -23.47 -18.32
CA GLY A 474 1.45 -24.35 -17.14
C GLY A 474 2.33 -23.83 -16.00
N VAL A 475 2.40 -24.62 -14.93
CA VAL A 475 2.98 -24.26 -13.63
C VAL A 475 4.47 -23.88 -13.68
N GLY A 476 5.26 -24.56 -14.51
CA GLY A 476 6.70 -24.30 -14.62
C GLY A 476 7.03 -22.90 -15.14
N ALA A 477 6.26 -22.41 -16.13
CA ALA A 477 6.44 -21.07 -16.69
C ALA A 477 6.02 -19.95 -15.72
N ILE A 478 5.15 -20.26 -14.76
CA ILE A 478 4.70 -19.31 -13.72
C ILE A 478 5.77 -19.19 -12.63
N LYS A 479 6.37 -20.32 -12.20
CA LYS A 479 7.47 -20.33 -11.21
C LYS A 479 8.77 -19.76 -11.73
N GLU A 480 9.08 -19.93 -13.02
CA GLU A 480 10.28 -19.37 -13.65
C GLU A 480 10.20 -17.84 -13.86
N ALA A 481 8.99 -17.27 -13.80
CA ALA A 481 8.74 -15.84 -13.95
C ALA A 481 8.92 -15.04 -12.66
N LEU A 482 8.95 -15.70 -11.49
CA LEU A 482 8.97 -15.06 -10.16
C LEU A 482 10.25 -15.43 -9.39
N GLY A 483 10.72 -14.52 -8.54
CA GLY A 483 11.92 -14.71 -7.70
C GLY A 483 13.25 -14.32 -8.35
N ASP A 484 13.22 -13.87 -9.61
CA ASP A 484 14.34 -13.22 -10.29
C ASP A 484 14.06 -11.72 -10.36
N PHE A 485 14.89 -10.94 -9.67
CA PHE A 485 14.74 -9.50 -9.50
C PHE A 485 14.50 -8.77 -10.83
N ASP A 486 15.30 -9.07 -11.85
CA ASP A 486 15.24 -8.38 -13.14
C ASP A 486 13.96 -8.72 -13.91
N LYS A 487 13.44 -9.94 -13.77
CA LYS A 487 12.16 -10.34 -14.38
C LYS A 487 10.99 -9.67 -13.69
N SER A 488 10.96 -9.64 -12.36
CA SER A 488 9.94 -8.92 -11.59
C SER A 488 9.93 -7.44 -11.94
N ARG A 489 11.11 -6.83 -12.05
CA ARG A 489 11.27 -5.43 -12.47
C ARG A 489 10.70 -5.16 -13.86
N GLU A 490 10.99 -6.01 -14.85
CA GLU A 490 10.49 -5.80 -16.20
C GLU A 490 8.97 -6.00 -16.28
N MET A 491 8.41 -6.94 -15.52
CA MET A 491 6.96 -7.13 -15.43
C MET A 491 6.25 -5.93 -14.81
N ASP A 492 6.86 -5.31 -13.79
CA ASP A 492 6.29 -4.20 -13.03
C ASP A 492 6.47 -2.82 -13.69
N LYS A 493 7.30 -2.73 -14.73
CA LYS A 493 7.69 -1.48 -15.39
C LYS A 493 6.51 -0.58 -15.80
N VAL A 494 5.34 -1.15 -16.07
CA VAL A 494 4.13 -0.38 -16.40
C VAL A 494 3.57 0.35 -15.17
N ASN A 495 3.66 -0.25 -13.99
CA ASN A 495 3.18 0.35 -12.73
C ASN A 495 4.17 1.37 -12.18
N GLU A 496 5.43 1.32 -12.61
CA GLU A 496 6.42 2.37 -12.32
C GLU A 496 6.16 3.68 -13.08
N LYS A 497 5.26 3.66 -14.07
CA LYS A 497 4.88 4.81 -14.87
C LYS A 497 3.77 5.61 -14.21
N ARG A 498 3.81 6.93 -14.35
CA ARG A 498 2.67 7.80 -14.02
C ARG A 498 1.43 7.39 -14.83
N PRO A 499 0.28 7.12 -14.18
CA PRO A 499 -0.94 6.74 -14.89
C PRO A 499 -1.40 7.82 -15.89
N SER A 500 -1.85 7.41 -17.08
CA SER A 500 -2.13 8.31 -18.21
C SER A 500 -3.50 9.00 -18.17
N SER A 501 -4.42 8.55 -17.32
CA SER A 501 -5.75 9.14 -17.19
C SER A 501 -5.82 9.85 -15.85
N PRO A 502 -5.88 11.19 -15.80
CA PRO A 502 -6.36 11.85 -14.60
C PRO A 502 -7.80 11.38 -14.42
N MET A 503 -8.03 10.43 -13.52
CA MET A 503 -9.38 10.23 -13.00
C MET A 503 -9.85 11.61 -12.54
N PRO A 504 -11.08 12.04 -12.87
CA PRO A 504 -11.55 13.34 -12.44
C PRO A 504 -11.35 13.42 -10.92
N VAL A 505 -10.45 14.31 -10.48
CA VAL A 505 -10.21 14.57 -9.07
C VAL A 505 -11.48 15.23 -8.56
N HIS A 506 -12.47 14.41 -8.20
CA HIS A 506 -13.79 14.87 -7.78
C HIS A 506 -13.75 15.57 -6.42
N ARG A 507 -12.59 15.54 -5.74
CA ARG A 507 -12.40 16.03 -4.38
C ARG A 507 -11.17 16.94 -4.32
N THR A 508 -11.35 18.18 -4.76
CA THR A 508 -10.32 19.24 -4.74
C THR A 508 -10.30 20.03 -3.42
N GLY A 509 -10.92 19.51 -2.36
CA GLY A 509 -11.24 20.25 -1.14
C GLY A 509 -10.11 20.30 -0.10
N SER A 510 -8.87 20.62 -0.45
CA SER A 510 -7.75 20.60 0.52
C SER A 510 -7.09 21.94 0.76
N ASN A 511 -6.90 22.75 -0.29
CA ASN A 511 -6.03 23.91 -0.19
C ASN A 511 -6.54 24.97 0.81
N GLU A 512 -7.84 25.29 0.80
CA GLU A 512 -8.40 26.25 1.74
C GLU A 512 -8.30 25.80 3.21
N ARG A 513 -8.47 24.51 3.49
CA ARG A 513 -8.47 24.00 4.87
C ARG A 513 -7.06 24.00 5.44
N ILE A 514 -6.09 23.49 4.69
CA ILE A 514 -4.68 23.45 5.12
C ILE A 514 -4.13 24.87 5.21
N MET A 515 -4.42 25.74 4.23
CA MET A 515 -4.00 27.14 4.30
C MET A 515 -4.61 27.88 5.50
N ARG A 516 -5.88 27.60 5.86
CA ARG A 516 -6.47 28.14 7.09
C ARG A 516 -5.73 27.66 8.33
N ILE A 517 -5.50 26.35 8.46
CA ILE A 517 -4.74 25.77 9.58
C ILE A 517 -3.35 26.41 9.68
N HIS A 518 -2.61 26.48 8.57
CA HIS A 518 -1.27 27.07 8.53
C HIS A 518 -1.30 28.57 8.86
N ALA A 519 -2.24 29.34 8.31
CA ALA A 519 -2.38 30.77 8.58
C ALA A 519 -2.77 31.05 10.04
N GLU A 520 -3.71 30.29 10.60
CA GLU A 520 -4.17 30.40 11.99
C GLU A 520 -3.03 30.09 12.97
N LYS A 521 -2.32 28.97 12.76
CA LYS A 521 -1.19 28.58 13.63
C LYS A 521 -0.02 29.56 13.53
N LYS A 522 0.30 30.05 12.31
CA LYS A 522 1.34 31.06 12.12
C LYS A 522 0.99 32.38 12.83
N GLN A 523 -0.26 32.82 12.75
CA GLN A 523 -0.73 33.99 13.51
C GLN A 523 -0.69 33.76 15.02
N GLN A 524 -1.00 32.56 15.50
CA GLN A 524 -0.98 32.21 16.91
C GLN A 524 0.46 32.19 17.47
N MET A 525 1.43 31.62 16.74
CA MET A 525 2.85 31.66 17.10
C MET A 525 3.42 33.09 17.12
N LEU A 526 2.98 33.95 16.21
CA LEU A 526 3.34 35.39 16.23
C LEU A 526 2.76 36.12 17.45
N ARG A 527 1.60 35.70 17.96
CA ARG A 527 0.97 36.27 19.17
C ARG A 527 1.66 35.82 20.46
N THR A 528 2.11 34.57 20.56
CA THR A 528 2.84 34.10 21.76
C THR A 528 4.25 34.65 21.84
N SER A 529 4.97 34.73 20.71
CA SER A 529 6.32 35.33 20.63
C SER A 529 6.36 36.85 20.88
N SER A 530 5.25 37.55 20.68
CA SER A 530 5.12 38.98 21.03
C SER A 530 4.66 39.22 22.48
N GLY A 531 4.12 38.21 23.16
CA GLY A 531 3.70 38.28 24.56
C GLY A 531 4.84 38.15 25.59
N SER A 532 6.02 37.68 25.18
CA SER A 532 7.17 37.46 26.08
C SER A 532 8.08 38.68 26.26
N ASN A 533 7.75 39.85 25.71
CA ASN A 533 8.57 41.08 25.78
C ASN A 533 7.91 42.25 26.53
N LEU A 534 6.99 41.99 27.46
CA LEU A 534 6.38 43.03 28.32
C LEU A 534 6.37 42.61 29.79
N SER A 535 7.54 42.66 30.42
CA SER A 535 7.67 42.92 31.86
C SER A 535 8.99 43.63 32.18
N VAL A 536 9.12 44.86 31.70
CA VAL A 536 9.95 45.84 32.41
C VAL A 536 8.97 46.83 33.04
N SER A 537 8.63 46.59 34.30
CA SER A 537 7.98 47.59 35.14
C SER A 537 8.95 48.77 35.31
N PRO A 538 8.56 50.01 35.03
CA PRO A 538 9.23 51.16 35.63
C PRO A 538 8.70 51.32 37.06
N ASP A 539 9.62 51.46 38.01
CA ASP A 539 9.48 51.94 39.41
C ASP A 539 10.07 50.94 40.43
N VAL A 540 11.36 51.08 40.76
CA VAL A 540 11.93 51.83 41.92
C VAL A 540 13.45 51.93 41.74
#